data_AF-A0A975QY78-F1
#
_entry.id   AF-A0A975QY78-F1
#
_cell.length_a   1.000
_cell.length_b   1.000
_cell.length_c   1.000
_cell.angle_alpha   90.00
_cell.angle_beta   90.00
_cell.angle_gamma   90.00
#
_symmetry.space_group_name_H-M   'P 1'
#
loop_
_entity.id
_entity.type
_entity.pdbx_description
1 polymer ?
#
loop_
_entity_poly.entity_id
_entity_poly.type
_entity_poly.pdbx_seq_one_letter_code
_entity_poly.pdbx_strand_id
1 'polypeptide(L)'
;MKDRNLLVFIAALVTSILLLLSVLIRLFDWFDVNNYGHYAAISTHFYILPVIILWLGWFFDDIKSVLVATTLMAVNLYFHLESISVLSGDPILVSSYAPAIKTTYVLNLVLIVAVICFGFVSYYLPKFKKLSV
;
A
#
# COMPACT_ATOMS: atom_id res chain seq x y z
N MET A 1 25.48 -2.86 -3.71
CA MET A 1 24.31 -1.95 -3.58
C MET A 1 24.31 -0.79 -4.59
N LYS A 2 25.41 -0.47 -5.29
CA LYS A 2 25.54 0.77 -6.08
C LYS A 2 24.64 0.90 -7.33
N ASP A 3 24.07 -0.19 -7.86
CA ASP A 3 23.27 -0.13 -9.10
C ASP A 3 21.79 -0.53 -8.93
N ARG A 4 21.35 -0.92 -7.72
CA ARG A 4 19.98 -1.40 -7.52
C ARG A 4 19.00 -0.25 -7.37
N ASN A 5 17.81 -0.40 -7.93
CA ASN A 5 16.80 0.65 -7.93
C ASN A 5 16.32 0.99 -6.50
N LEU A 6 16.75 2.15 -5.99
CA LEU A 6 16.42 2.64 -4.64
C LEU A 6 14.92 2.88 -4.46
N LEU A 7 14.20 3.30 -5.50
CA LEU A 7 12.75 3.54 -5.42
C LEU A 7 11.98 2.23 -5.19
N VAL A 8 12.43 1.14 -5.82
CA VAL A 8 11.83 -0.19 -5.62
C VAL A 8 12.11 -0.69 -4.21
N PHE A 9 13.31 -0.44 -3.68
CA PHE A 9 13.63 -0.76 -2.28
C PHE A 9 12.72 0.00 -1.30
N ILE A 10 12.54 1.30 -1.51
CA ILE A 10 11.64 2.13 -0.68
C ILE A 10 10.21 1.61 -0.79
N ALA A 11 9.73 1.28 -1.99
CA ALA A 11 8.39 0.71 -2.17
C ALA A 11 8.23 -0.63 -1.42
N ALA A 12 9.22 -1.53 -1.48
CA ALA A 12 9.22 -2.79 -0.74
C ALA A 12 9.16 -2.54 0.78
N LEU A 13 10.00 -1.64 1.28
CA LEU A 13 10.06 -1.28 2.70
C LEU A 13 8.73 -0.70 3.20
N VAL A 14 8.17 0.28 2.48
CA VAL A 14 6.89 0.91 2.86
C VAL A 14 5.75 -0.10 2.81
N THR A 15 5.74 -1.01 1.83
CA THR A 15 4.73 -2.08 1.76
C THR A 15 4.87 -3.06 2.93
N SER A 16 6.09 -3.38 3.37
CA SER A 16 6.31 -4.16 4.59
C SER A 16 5.83 -3.43 5.85
N ILE A 17 6.01 -2.11 5.93
CA ILE A 17 5.45 -1.31 7.03
C ILE A 17 3.92 -1.36 7.02
N LEU A 18 3.28 -1.24 5.85
CA LEU A 18 1.83 -1.39 5.70
C LEU A 18 1.33 -2.77 6.14
N LEU A 19 2.05 -3.83 5.79
CA LEU A 19 1.76 -5.19 6.25
C LEU A 19 1.82 -5.26 7.78
N LEU A 20 2.92 -4.80 8.39
CA LEU A 20 3.07 -4.80 9.85
C LEU A 20 1.99 -3.96 10.54
N LEU A 21 1.69 -2.77 10.01
CA LEU A 21 0.64 -1.91 10.52
C LEU A 21 -0.74 -2.59 10.44
N SER A 22 -1.05 -3.30 9.34
CA SER A 22 -2.28 -4.09 9.22
C SER A 22 -2.39 -5.21 10.26
N VAL A 23 -1.26 -5.81 10.64
CA VAL A 23 -1.19 -6.84 11.69
C VAL A 23 -1.41 -6.20 13.06
N LEU A 24 -0.71 -5.10 13.36
CA LEU A 24 -0.85 -4.38 14.63
C LEU A 24 -2.29 -3.94 14.87
N ILE A 25 -2.97 -3.37 13.88
CA ILE A 25 -4.38 -2.94 14.01
C ILE A 25 -5.29 -4.11 14.41
N ARG A 26 -4.98 -5.34 14.00
CA ARG A 26 -5.80 -6.52 14.31
C ARG A 26 -5.45 -7.19 15.64
N LEU A 27 -4.28 -6.86 16.21
CA LEU A 27 -3.79 -7.47 17.45
C LEU A 27 -4.05 -6.62 18.70
N PHE A 28 -4.35 -5.33 18.53
CA PHE A 28 -4.51 -4.40 19.65
C PHE A 28 -5.97 -4.02 19.87
N ASP A 29 -6.47 -4.23 21.08
CA ASP A 29 -7.86 -4.00 21.49
C ASP A 29 -8.36 -2.56 21.24
N TRP A 30 -7.46 -1.57 21.22
CA TRP A 30 -7.81 -0.17 20.93
C TRP A 30 -8.37 0.05 19.52
N PHE A 31 -8.16 -0.90 18.61
CA PHE A 31 -8.74 -0.93 17.26
C PHE A 31 -9.98 -1.83 17.17
N ASP A 32 -10.23 -2.68 18.17
CA ASP A 32 -11.40 -3.57 18.23
C ASP A 32 -12.62 -2.92 18.92
N VAL A 33 -12.49 -1.67 19.38
CA VAL A 33 -13.62 -0.91 19.92
C VAL A 33 -14.68 -0.77 18.84
N ASN A 34 -15.80 -1.47 19.01
CA ASN A 34 -16.91 -1.62 18.05
C ASN A 34 -16.47 -2.17 16.67
N ASN A 35 -15.39 -2.96 16.66
CA ASN A 35 -14.88 -3.61 15.47
C ASN A 35 -14.60 -2.60 14.35
N TYR A 36 -14.03 -1.41 14.64
CA TYR A 36 -13.77 -0.36 13.63
C TYR A 36 -12.39 -0.45 12.97
N GLY A 37 -11.51 -1.34 13.45
CA GLY A 37 -10.15 -1.50 12.95
C GLY A 37 -10.06 -1.89 11.47
N HIS A 38 -11.06 -2.57 10.91
CA HIS A 38 -11.10 -2.93 9.49
C HIS A 38 -11.32 -1.72 8.57
N TYR A 39 -11.86 -0.61 9.09
CA TYR A 39 -11.98 0.64 8.34
C TYR A 39 -10.65 1.41 8.30
N ALA A 40 -9.72 1.14 9.23
CA ALA A 40 -8.46 1.87 9.33
C ALA A 40 -7.40 1.41 8.33
N ALA A 41 -7.49 0.18 7.84
CA ALA A 41 -6.48 -0.40 6.96
C ALA A 41 -7.02 -1.56 6.12
N ILE A 42 -6.40 -1.76 4.96
CA ILE A 42 -6.58 -2.96 4.15
C ILE A 42 -6.22 -4.20 4.97
N SER A 43 -6.96 -5.29 4.74
CA SER A 43 -6.69 -6.58 5.37
C SER A 43 -5.29 -7.11 5.10
N THR A 44 -4.69 -7.73 6.10
CA THR A 44 -3.30 -8.22 6.08
C THR A 44 -2.99 -9.13 4.90
N HIS A 45 -3.89 -10.04 4.56
CA HIS A 45 -3.65 -11.00 3.47
C HIS A 45 -3.48 -10.32 2.11
N PHE A 46 -4.04 -9.13 1.90
CA PHE A 46 -3.86 -8.38 0.67
C PHE A 46 -2.45 -7.78 0.53
N TYR A 47 -1.71 -7.60 1.63
CA TYR A 47 -0.33 -7.09 1.59
C TYR A 47 0.73 -8.19 1.41
N ILE A 48 0.42 -9.45 1.71
CA ILE A 48 1.40 -10.55 1.67
C ILE A 48 2.01 -10.71 0.27
N LEU A 49 1.16 -10.83 -0.77
CA LEU A 49 1.64 -11.01 -2.14
C LEU A 49 2.41 -9.78 -2.66
N PRO A 50 1.92 -8.53 -2.55
CA PRO A 50 2.69 -7.36 -2.94
C PRO A 50 4.05 -7.23 -2.25
N VAL A 51 4.14 -7.54 -0.96
CA VAL A 51 5.42 -7.52 -0.22
C VAL A 51 6.40 -8.51 -0.82
N ILE A 52 5.99 -9.77 -1.01
CA ILE A 52 6.85 -10.81 -1.58
C ILE A 52 7.33 -10.40 -2.98
N ILE A 53 6.41 -9.95 -3.84
CA ILE A 53 6.74 -9.59 -5.22
C ILE A 53 7.68 -8.38 -5.28
N LEU A 54 7.50 -7.36 -4.43
CA LEU A 54 8.40 -6.20 -4.40
C LEU A 54 9.80 -6.56 -3.92
N TRP A 55 9.93 -7.40 -2.89
CA TRP A 55 11.23 -7.87 -2.42
C TRP A 55 11.95 -8.72 -3.47
N LEU A 56 11.24 -9.64 -4.14
CA LEU A 56 11.80 -10.42 -5.24
C LEU A 56 12.16 -9.54 -6.44
N GLY A 57 11.29 -8.61 -6.81
CA GLY A 57 11.54 -7.64 -7.89
C GLY A 57 12.77 -6.78 -7.63
N TRP A 58 12.97 -6.33 -6.38
CA TRP A 58 14.20 -5.62 -6.00
C TRP A 58 15.43 -6.53 -5.97
N PHE A 59 15.30 -7.75 -5.45
CA PHE A 59 16.42 -8.69 -5.32
C PHE A 59 16.97 -9.13 -6.69
N PHE A 60 16.08 -9.41 -7.64
CA PHE A 60 16.42 -9.85 -9.00
C PHE A 60 16.52 -8.71 -10.03
N ASP A 61 16.29 -7.46 -9.62
CA ASP A 61 16.23 -6.28 -10.50
C ASP A 61 15.19 -6.43 -11.64
N ASP A 62 14.08 -7.11 -11.35
CA ASP A 62 12.98 -7.29 -12.30
C ASP A 62 11.93 -6.18 -12.16
N ILE A 63 12.01 -5.20 -13.05
CA ILE A 63 11.08 -4.07 -13.07
C ILE A 63 9.63 -4.48 -13.41
N LYS A 64 9.41 -5.62 -14.07
CA LYS A 64 8.05 -6.07 -14.40
C LYS A 64 7.32 -6.54 -13.14
N SER A 65 8.00 -7.24 -12.25
CA SER A 65 7.47 -7.61 -10.93
C SER A 65 7.02 -6.40 -10.12
N VAL A 66 7.75 -5.28 -10.22
CA VAL A 66 7.36 -4.01 -9.55
C VAL A 66 6.00 -3.52 -10.05
N LEU A 67 5.78 -3.54 -11.37
CA LEU A 67 4.51 -3.12 -11.97
C LEU A 67 3.35 -4.03 -11.56
N VAL A 68 3.59 -5.34 -11.50
CA VAL A 68 2.58 -6.32 -11.04
C VAL A 68 2.21 -6.03 -9.58
N ALA A 69 3.20 -5.85 -8.70
CA ALA A 69 2.95 -5.57 -7.30
C ALA A 69 2.20 -4.24 -7.09
N THR A 70 2.56 -3.17 -7.82
CA THR A 70 1.84 -1.89 -7.69
C THR A 70 0.43 -1.95 -8.25
N THR A 71 0.20 -2.73 -9.31
CA THR A 71 -1.15 -2.97 -9.82
C THR A 71 -1.99 -3.71 -8.78
N LEU A 72 -1.44 -4.75 -8.14
CA LEU A 72 -2.13 -5.43 -7.04
C LEU A 72 -2.43 -4.48 -5.88
N MET A 73 -1.50 -3.62 -5.48
CA MET A 73 -1.73 -2.61 -4.45
C MET A 73 -2.86 -1.65 -4.81
N ALA A 74 -2.94 -1.20 -6.07
CA ALA A 74 -4.02 -0.34 -6.55
C ALA A 74 -5.39 -1.06 -6.53
N VAL A 75 -5.43 -2.32 -6.94
CA VAL A 75 -6.64 -3.16 -6.88
C VAL A 75 -7.09 -3.37 -5.42
N ASN A 76 -6.15 -3.65 -4.52
CA ASN A 76 -6.45 -3.80 -3.09
C ASN A 76 -7.00 -2.50 -2.49
N LEU A 77 -6.44 -1.34 -2.89
CA LEU A 77 -6.94 -0.04 -2.48
C LEU A 77 -8.36 0.20 -2.98
N TYR A 78 -8.66 -0.16 -4.23
CA TYR A 78 -10.00 -0.07 -4.80
C TYR A 78 -11.01 -0.87 -3.97
N PHE A 79 -10.73 -2.15 -3.71
CA PHE A 79 -11.63 -2.99 -2.90
C PHE A 79 -11.80 -2.46 -1.47
N HIS A 80 -10.75 -1.89 -0.89
CA HIS A 80 -10.86 -1.26 0.42
C HIS A 80 -11.78 -0.04 0.39
N LEU A 81 -11.61 0.87 -0.58
CA LEU A 81 -12.46 2.05 -0.75
C LEU A 81 -13.94 1.69 -1.02
N GLU A 82 -14.17 0.61 -1.77
CA GLU A 82 -15.50 0.05 -1.97
C GLU A 82 -16.10 -0.49 -0.67
N SER A 83 -15.30 -1.24 0.12
CA SER A 83 -15.77 -1.82 1.40
C SER A 83 -16.18 -0.78 2.45
N ILE A 84 -15.61 0.44 2.37
CA ILE A 84 -15.95 1.56 3.25
C ILE A 84 -16.99 2.51 2.64
N SER A 85 -17.62 2.10 1.53
CA SER A 85 -18.67 2.83 0.82
C SER A 85 -18.29 4.23 0.34
N VAL A 86 -16.97 4.51 0.22
CA VAL A 86 -16.48 5.78 -0.35
C VAL A 86 -16.86 5.90 -1.82
N LEU A 87 -16.94 4.77 -2.53
CA LEU A 87 -17.27 4.73 -3.95
C LEU A 87 -18.78 4.54 -4.24
N SER A 88 -19.56 4.09 -3.26
CA SER A 88 -20.99 3.74 -3.42
C SER A 88 -21.96 4.87 -3.02
N GLY A 89 -21.45 5.99 -2.50
CA GLY A 89 -22.25 7.21 -2.26
C GLY A 89 -22.73 7.40 -0.83
N ASP A 90 -22.48 6.46 0.08
CA ASP A 90 -22.72 6.60 1.52
C ASP A 90 -21.44 6.32 2.32
N PRO A 91 -20.46 7.24 2.28
CA PRO A 91 -19.14 7.01 2.84
C PRO A 91 -19.21 6.87 4.36
N ILE A 92 -18.61 5.78 4.87
CA ILE A 92 -18.40 5.64 6.31
C ILE A 92 -17.44 6.76 6.75
N LEU A 93 -17.95 7.69 7.57
CA LEU A 93 -17.17 8.81 8.09
C LEU A 93 -16.16 8.32 9.12
N VAL A 94 -14.99 7.86 8.65
CA VAL A 94 -13.88 7.44 9.51
C VAL A 94 -13.46 8.56 10.49
N SER A 95 -13.71 9.82 10.11
CA SER A 95 -13.54 11.03 10.92
C SER A 95 -14.41 11.08 12.19
N SER A 96 -15.40 10.20 12.35
CA SER A 96 -16.23 10.10 13.55
C SER A 96 -15.67 9.14 14.61
N TYR A 97 -14.70 8.29 14.26
CA TYR A 97 -14.16 7.26 15.16
C TYR A 97 -13.10 7.78 16.14
N ALA A 98 -12.48 6.86 16.90
CA ALA A 98 -11.40 7.20 17.82
C ALA A 98 -10.18 7.83 17.08
N PRO A 99 -9.41 8.71 17.72
CA PRO A 99 -8.25 9.37 17.11
C PRO A 99 -7.21 8.41 16.49
N ALA A 100 -7.01 7.25 17.12
CA ALA A 100 -6.11 6.21 16.63
C ALA A 100 -6.53 5.69 15.24
N ILE A 101 -7.83 5.39 15.06
CA ILE A 101 -8.40 4.89 13.80
C ILE A 101 -8.21 5.92 12.68
N LYS A 102 -8.49 7.20 12.96
CA LYS A 102 -8.33 8.30 11.98
C LYS A 102 -6.89 8.42 11.50
N THR A 103 -5.96 8.45 12.45
CA THR A 103 -4.53 8.64 12.16
C THR A 103 -4.00 7.49 11.31
N THR A 104 -4.35 6.27 11.71
CA THR A 104 -3.97 5.05 11.00
C THR A 104 -4.57 5.00 9.60
N TYR A 105 -5.83 5.39 9.42
CA TYR A 105 -6.48 5.47 8.10
C TYR A 105 -5.75 6.43 7.16
N VAL A 106 -5.51 7.68 7.61
CA VAL A 106 -4.82 8.69 6.80
C VAL A 106 -3.40 8.25 6.47
N LEU A 107 -2.67 7.70 7.45
CA LEU A 107 -1.32 7.18 7.24
C LEU A 107 -1.32 6.04 6.21
N ASN A 108 -2.23 5.08 6.35
CA ASN A 108 -2.34 3.94 5.44
C ASN A 108 -2.62 4.42 4.00
N LEU A 109 -3.58 5.34 3.83
CA LEU A 109 -3.96 5.91 2.54
C LEU A 109 -2.79 6.66 1.88
N VAL A 110 -2.06 7.50 2.63
CA VAL A 110 -0.91 8.22 2.07
C VAL A 110 0.20 7.25 1.65
N LEU A 111 0.50 6.27 2.49
CA LEU A 111 1.59 5.31 2.22
C LEU A 111 1.26 4.39 1.03
N ILE A 112 0.01 3.92 0.90
CA ILE A 112 -0.37 3.07 -0.23
C ILE A 112 -0.32 3.83 -1.55
N VAL A 113 -0.81 5.08 -1.58
CA VAL A 113 -0.69 5.94 -2.76
C VAL A 113 0.77 6.20 -3.10
N ALA A 114 1.61 6.48 -2.10
CA ALA A 114 3.05 6.65 -2.31
C ALA A 114 3.72 5.41 -2.93
N VAL A 115 3.40 4.20 -2.43
CA VAL A 115 3.91 2.94 -2.99
C VAL A 115 3.48 2.75 -4.45
N ILE A 116 2.19 2.99 -4.74
CA ILE A 116 1.65 2.89 -6.09
C ILE A 116 2.38 3.86 -7.03
N CYS A 117 2.50 5.13 -6.64
CA CYS A 117 3.21 6.15 -7.41
C CYS A 117 4.68 5.78 -7.61
N PHE A 118 5.39 5.37 -6.56
CA PHE A 118 6.82 5.02 -6.65
C PHE A 118 7.09 3.83 -7.56
N GLY A 119 6.27 2.77 -7.51
CA GLY A 119 6.49 1.64 -8.40
C GLY A 119 6.12 1.93 -9.85
N PHE A 120 5.07 2.73 -10.12
CA PHE A 120 4.79 3.21 -11.48
C PHE A 120 5.92 4.08 -12.02
N VAL A 121 6.40 5.05 -11.24
CA VAL A 121 7.53 5.91 -11.63
C VAL A 121 8.79 5.07 -11.87
N SER A 122 9.07 4.10 -11.00
CA SER A 122 10.22 3.19 -11.16
C SER A 122 10.18 2.43 -12.48
N TYR A 123 9.00 2.02 -12.93
CA TYR A 123 8.82 1.31 -14.19
C TYR A 123 8.95 2.21 -15.42
N TYR A 124 8.34 3.41 -15.39
CA TYR A 124 8.24 4.27 -16.57
C TYR A 124 9.41 5.23 -16.76
N LEU A 125 10.04 5.71 -15.69
CA LEU A 125 11.13 6.70 -15.77
C LEU A 125 12.30 6.24 -16.66
N PRO A 126 12.79 4.98 -16.57
CA PRO A 126 13.85 4.50 -17.46
C PRO A 126 13.42 4.43 -18.93
N LYS A 127 12.13 4.17 -19.22
CA LYS A 127 11.61 4.14 -20.59
C LYS A 127 11.57 5.54 -21.22
N PHE A 128 11.14 6.55 -20.46
CA PHE A 128 11.13 7.93 -20.95
C PHE A 128 12.53 8.48 -21.21
N LYS A 129 13.51 8.15 -20.36
CA LYS A 129 14.92 8.52 -20.59
C LYS A 129 15.49 7.91 -21.87
N LYS A 130 15.04 6.73 -22.28
CA LYS A 130 15.48 6.09 -23.54
C LYS A 130 14.86 6.69 -24.81
N LEU A 131 13.72 7.39 -24.68
CA LEU A 131 13.02 8.02 -25.81
C LEU A 131 13.42 9.48 -26.05
N SER A 132 14.16 10.07 -25.10
CA SER A 132 14.63 11.47 -25.15
C SER A 132 16.09 11.60 -25.62
N VAL A 133 16.69 10.48 -26.06
CA VAL A 133 18.01 10.37 -26.70
C VAL A 133 17.80 9.83 -28.10
#